data_AF-A0A1Y3MXC1-F1
#
_entry.id   AF-A0A1Y3MXC1-F1
#
_cell.length_a   1.000
_cell.length_b   1.000
_cell.length_c   1.000
_cell.angle_alpha   90.00
_cell.angle_beta   90.00
_cell.angle_gamma   90.00
#
_symmetry.space_group_name_H-M   'P 1'
#
loop_
_entity.id
_entity.type
_entity.pdbx_description
1 polymer ?
#
loop_
_entity_poly.entity_id
_entity_poly.type
_entity_poly.pdbx_seq_one_letter_code
_entity_poly.pdbx_strand_id
1 'polypeptide(L)'
;MKLLNIIGLLIFAGSTLATCDEDLPKYQACSTKAATFTKFKSKEEVETYCKSFEAEECKDFLKIVSTPTECIKDPSKLPVVALYQLPYLAYCSKKEDNTDCPITAFIKENFSDFDKLDVTNISDKLKEAVANDCKDTACNKRMLTIGESMKEPTIEASAPSVFGETYKFYNGLYESYKNNVCDLNDKDKNNDEKDAAYSLNIISYSFIGMILLYLTIVTTL
;
A
#
# COMPACT_ATOMS: atom_id res chain seq x y z
N MET A 1 -9.70 45.52 31.29
CA MET A 1 -10.52 44.42 30.75
C MET A 1 -10.77 44.64 29.27
N LYS A 2 -10.04 43.94 28.40
CA LYS A 2 -10.37 43.77 26.98
C LYS A 2 -10.05 42.32 26.63
N LEU A 3 -11.10 41.49 26.63
CA LEU A 3 -11.08 40.11 26.13
C LEU A 3 -11.06 40.19 24.60
N LEU A 4 -9.95 39.78 23.99
CA LEU A 4 -9.82 39.63 22.55
C LEU A 4 -10.44 38.30 22.14
N ASN A 5 -11.45 38.40 21.28
CA ASN A 5 -12.16 37.32 20.61
C ASN A 5 -11.19 36.38 19.87
N ILE A 6 -11.13 35.12 20.30
CA ILE A 6 -10.62 34.00 19.51
C ILE A 6 -11.83 33.41 18.78
N ILE A 7 -12.11 33.94 17.59
CA ILE A 7 -12.95 33.31 16.56
C ILE A 7 -11.91 32.84 15.53
N GLY A 8 -11.67 31.56 15.29
CA GLY A 8 -12.66 30.54 15.01
C GLY A 8 -12.66 30.30 13.50
N LEU A 9 -11.76 29.45 13.01
CA LEU A 9 -11.86 28.85 11.67
C LEU A 9 -11.06 27.54 11.62
N LEU A 10 -11.55 26.53 12.35
CA LEU A 10 -11.22 25.14 12.01
C LEU A 10 -12.03 24.79 10.77
N ILE A 11 -11.43 25.00 9.59
CA ILE A 11 -11.90 24.36 8.37
C ILE A 11 -11.53 22.88 8.51
N PHE A 12 -12.39 22.11 9.17
CA PHE A 12 -12.46 20.69 8.88
C PHE A 12 -13.00 20.60 7.46
N ALA A 13 -12.09 20.50 6.49
CA ALA A 13 -12.45 19.97 5.19
C ALA A 13 -12.95 18.56 5.46
N GLY A 14 -14.27 18.42 5.63
CA GLY A 14 -14.92 17.14 5.59
C GLY A 14 -14.65 16.57 4.22
N SER A 15 -13.62 15.73 4.11
CA SER A 15 -13.52 14.78 3.02
C SER A 15 -14.77 13.90 3.14
N THR A 16 -15.84 14.32 2.46
CA THR A 16 -16.96 13.44 2.15
C THR A 16 -16.33 12.21 1.53
N LEU A 17 -16.34 11.09 2.26
CA LEU A 17 -15.91 9.81 1.73
C LEU A 17 -16.74 9.60 0.46
N ALA A 18 -16.08 9.67 -0.70
CA ALA A 18 -16.74 9.42 -1.96
C ALA A 18 -17.36 8.03 -1.85
N THR A 19 -18.66 7.94 -2.15
CA THR A 19 -19.35 6.65 -2.08
C THR A 19 -18.82 5.76 -3.19
N CYS A 20 -18.93 4.44 -3.02
CA CYS A 20 -18.47 3.53 -4.06
C CYS A 20 -19.15 3.82 -5.42
N ASP A 21 -20.41 4.25 -5.40
CA ASP A 21 -21.16 4.58 -6.61
C ASP A 21 -20.57 5.78 -7.38
N GLU A 22 -19.91 6.71 -6.69
CA GLU A 22 -19.24 7.86 -7.32
C GLU A 22 -17.88 7.50 -7.91
N ASP A 23 -17.14 6.59 -7.26
CA ASP A 23 -15.78 6.25 -7.66
C ASP A 23 -15.72 5.12 -8.68
N LEU A 24 -16.58 4.11 -8.55
CA LEU A 24 -16.57 2.92 -9.41
C LEU A 24 -16.58 3.24 -10.92
N PRO A 25 -17.37 4.21 -11.42
CA PRO A 25 -17.32 4.58 -12.84
C PRO A 25 -15.94 5.05 -13.31
N LYS A 26 -15.15 5.70 -12.44
CA LYS A 26 -13.79 6.18 -12.76
C LYS A 26 -12.81 5.01 -12.91
N TYR A 27 -12.92 4.01 -12.03
CA TYR A 27 -12.18 2.76 -12.17
C TYR A 27 -12.56 2.02 -13.45
N GLN A 28 -13.86 1.90 -13.72
CA GLN A 28 -14.35 1.20 -14.91
C GLN A 28 -13.89 1.88 -16.19
N ALA A 29 -14.00 3.22 -16.28
CA ALA A 29 -13.51 3.97 -17.42
C ALA A 29 -12.03 3.69 -17.69
N CYS A 30 -11.18 3.78 -16.67
CA CYS A 30 -9.76 3.48 -16.80
C CYS A 30 -9.49 2.01 -17.16
N SER A 31 -10.24 1.06 -16.59
CA SER A 31 -10.07 -0.38 -16.83
C SER A 31 -10.25 -0.80 -18.29
N THR A 32 -10.95 0.01 -19.10
CA THR A 32 -11.10 -0.25 -20.55
C THR A 32 -9.83 0.00 -21.35
N LYS A 33 -8.87 0.75 -20.78
CA LYS A 33 -7.60 1.13 -21.41
C LYS A 33 -6.38 0.61 -20.67
N ALA A 34 -6.45 0.61 -19.35
CA ALA A 34 -5.36 0.15 -18.50
C ALA A 34 -5.08 -1.33 -18.76
N ALA A 35 -3.80 -1.69 -18.85
CA ALA A 35 -3.38 -3.07 -18.97
C ALA A 35 -3.83 -3.83 -17.72
N THR A 36 -4.34 -5.05 -17.89
CA THR A 36 -4.74 -5.88 -16.75
C THR A 36 -3.49 -6.33 -16.00
N PHE A 37 -3.50 -6.16 -14.68
CA PHE A 37 -2.43 -6.67 -13.82
C PHE A 37 -2.45 -8.21 -13.82
N THR A 38 -1.34 -8.83 -14.20
CA THR A 38 -1.17 -10.29 -14.20
C THR A 38 0.15 -10.71 -13.58
N LYS A 39 0.53 -10.11 -12.43
CA LYS A 39 1.86 -10.25 -11.79
C LYS A 39 3.02 -10.08 -12.78
N PHE A 40 3.74 -8.97 -12.64
CA PHE A 40 4.84 -8.67 -13.55
C PHE A 40 5.95 -9.72 -13.51
N LYS A 41 6.55 -9.97 -14.68
CA LYS A 41 7.68 -10.88 -14.90
C LYS A 41 8.93 -10.14 -15.36
N SER A 42 8.78 -8.89 -15.75
CA SER A 42 9.89 -8.05 -16.18
C SER A 42 9.62 -6.57 -15.91
N LYS A 43 10.69 -5.79 -16.00
CA LYS A 43 10.63 -4.32 -15.94
C LYS A 43 9.72 -3.75 -17.04
N GLU A 44 9.81 -4.30 -18.24
CA GLU A 44 9.05 -3.83 -19.41
C GLU A 44 7.53 -4.01 -19.22
N GLU A 45 7.11 -5.09 -18.53
CA GLU A 45 5.70 -5.28 -18.18
C GLU A 45 5.22 -4.24 -17.17
N VAL A 46 6.05 -3.88 -16.17
CA VAL A 46 5.76 -2.79 -15.22
C VAL A 46 5.61 -1.47 -15.96
N GLU A 47 6.56 -1.13 -16.84
CA GLU A 47 6.54 0.12 -17.62
C GLU A 47 5.32 0.19 -18.54
N THR A 48 5.00 -0.91 -19.22
CA THR A 48 3.81 -1.02 -20.07
C THR A 48 2.53 -0.82 -19.27
N TYR A 49 2.45 -1.45 -18.08
CA TYR A 49 1.31 -1.27 -17.18
C TYR A 49 1.18 0.18 -16.74
N CYS A 50 2.25 0.81 -16.25
CA CYS A 50 2.19 2.21 -15.81
C CYS A 50 1.84 3.18 -16.93
N LYS A 51 2.37 2.96 -18.14
CA LYS A 51 2.06 3.78 -19.30
C LYS A 51 0.59 3.69 -19.71
N SER A 52 -0.06 2.56 -19.46
CA SER A 52 -1.49 2.40 -19.81
C SER A 52 -2.42 3.33 -19.03
N PHE A 53 -1.98 3.87 -17.89
CA PHE A 53 -2.72 4.87 -17.11
C PHE A 53 -2.57 6.31 -17.63
N GLU A 54 -1.71 6.53 -18.63
CA GLU A 54 -1.59 7.85 -19.30
C GLU A 54 -2.74 8.11 -20.29
N ALA A 55 -3.62 7.13 -20.49
CA ALA A 55 -4.83 7.30 -21.29
C ALA A 55 -5.77 8.37 -20.71
N GLU A 56 -6.47 9.09 -21.58
CA GLU A 56 -7.40 10.17 -21.20
C GLU A 56 -8.47 9.67 -20.21
N GLU A 57 -8.96 8.45 -20.44
CA GLU A 57 -9.98 7.77 -19.65
C GLU A 57 -9.54 7.44 -18.22
N CYS A 58 -8.22 7.48 -17.94
CA CYS A 58 -7.66 7.23 -16.62
C CYS A 58 -7.46 8.51 -15.79
N LYS A 59 -7.66 9.71 -16.35
CA LYS A 59 -7.41 10.96 -15.61
C LYS A 59 -8.20 11.09 -14.32
N ASP A 60 -9.47 10.67 -14.33
CA ASP A 60 -10.30 10.75 -13.12
C ASP A 60 -9.97 9.65 -12.11
N PHE A 61 -9.55 8.47 -12.57
CA PHE A 61 -8.98 7.43 -11.71
C PHE A 61 -7.72 7.95 -11.00
N LEU A 62 -6.81 8.60 -11.71
CA LEU A 62 -5.57 9.14 -11.14
C LEU A 62 -5.80 10.18 -10.04
N LYS A 63 -6.93 10.88 -10.05
CA LYS A 63 -7.31 11.83 -8.98
C LYS A 63 -7.74 11.14 -7.69
N ILE A 64 -8.27 9.92 -7.79
CA ILE A 64 -8.83 9.18 -6.65
C ILE A 64 -7.95 8.03 -6.18
N VAL A 65 -7.01 7.55 -6.99
CA VAL A 65 -6.25 6.32 -6.73
C VAL A 65 -5.46 6.38 -5.42
N SER A 66 -5.00 7.57 -5.00
CA SER A 66 -4.29 7.79 -3.73
C SER A 66 -5.22 8.11 -2.55
N THR A 67 -6.51 7.80 -2.68
CA THR A 67 -7.52 7.94 -1.62
C THR A 67 -8.14 6.57 -1.35
N PRO A 68 -8.28 6.15 -0.08
CA PRO A 68 -9.04 4.97 0.26
C PRO A 68 -10.47 5.10 -0.25
N THR A 69 -10.95 4.09 -0.98
CA THR A 69 -12.31 4.09 -1.52
C THR A 69 -13.20 3.15 -0.71
N GLU A 70 -14.45 3.52 -0.47
CA GLU A 70 -15.44 2.61 0.14
C GLU A 70 -15.73 1.39 -0.75
N CYS A 71 -15.43 1.46 -2.06
CA CYS A 71 -15.62 0.32 -2.97
C CYS A 71 -14.80 -0.92 -2.59
N ILE A 72 -13.71 -0.74 -1.82
CA ILE A 72 -12.88 -1.86 -1.39
C ILE A 72 -13.60 -2.76 -0.38
N LYS A 73 -14.62 -2.22 0.30
CA LYS A 73 -15.44 -2.93 1.30
C LYS A 73 -16.56 -3.74 0.68
N ASP A 74 -16.91 -3.48 -0.59
CA ASP A 74 -17.89 -4.26 -1.33
C ASP A 74 -17.19 -5.42 -2.08
N PRO A 75 -17.40 -6.69 -1.66
CA PRO A 75 -16.75 -7.84 -2.30
C PRO A 75 -17.03 -7.96 -3.80
N SER A 76 -18.16 -7.43 -4.29
CA SER A 76 -18.52 -7.47 -5.70
C SER A 76 -17.75 -6.45 -6.55
N LYS A 77 -17.26 -5.36 -5.93
CA LYS A 77 -16.51 -4.28 -6.59
C LYS A 77 -15.02 -4.38 -6.34
N LEU A 78 -14.64 -5.05 -5.25
CA LEU A 78 -13.27 -5.27 -4.82
C LEU A 78 -12.34 -5.72 -5.95
N PRO A 79 -12.68 -6.68 -6.85
CA PRO A 79 -11.75 -7.08 -7.91
C PRO A 79 -11.35 -5.91 -8.81
N VAL A 80 -12.28 -5.03 -9.16
CA VAL A 80 -12.01 -3.86 -10.03
C VAL A 80 -11.18 -2.82 -9.28
N VAL A 81 -11.39 -2.65 -7.98
CA VAL A 81 -10.57 -1.70 -7.20
C VAL A 81 -9.17 -2.26 -6.96
N ALA A 82 -9.08 -3.48 -6.43
CA ALA A 82 -7.84 -4.10 -6.04
C ALA A 82 -6.91 -4.40 -7.21
N LEU A 83 -7.42 -4.74 -8.40
CA LEU A 83 -6.59 -5.02 -9.59
C LEU A 83 -5.97 -3.77 -10.23
N TYR A 84 -6.51 -2.59 -9.94
CA TYR A 84 -6.04 -1.35 -10.54
C TYR A 84 -5.40 -0.42 -9.51
N GLN A 85 -6.03 -0.17 -8.36
CA GLN A 85 -5.49 0.72 -7.33
C GLN A 85 -4.22 0.18 -6.70
N LEU A 86 -4.23 -1.05 -6.17
CA LEU A 86 -3.06 -1.55 -5.43
C LEU A 86 -1.81 -1.68 -6.31
N PRO A 87 -1.88 -2.27 -7.53
CA PRO A 87 -0.70 -2.35 -8.37
C PRO A 87 -0.30 -0.96 -8.92
N TYR A 88 -1.25 -0.07 -9.22
CA TYR A 88 -0.88 1.31 -9.57
C TYR A 88 -0.13 2.01 -8.42
N LEU A 89 -0.64 1.91 -7.19
CA LEU A 89 0.00 2.53 -6.04
C LEU A 89 1.41 1.95 -5.80
N ALA A 90 1.56 0.63 -5.87
CA ALA A 90 2.85 -0.03 -5.69
C ALA A 90 3.87 0.31 -6.81
N TYR A 91 3.45 0.25 -8.08
CA TYR A 91 4.38 0.19 -9.22
C TYR A 91 4.43 1.46 -10.07
N CYS A 92 3.46 2.35 -9.97
CA CYS A 92 3.27 3.46 -10.92
C CYS A 92 3.10 4.82 -10.27
N SER A 93 3.15 4.91 -8.94
CA SER A 93 2.90 6.16 -8.25
C SER A 93 4.02 7.16 -8.45
N LYS A 94 3.58 8.41 -8.56
CA LYS A 94 4.40 9.56 -8.81
C LYS A 94 4.20 10.61 -7.72
N LYS A 95 5.22 11.44 -7.57
CA LYS A 95 5.21 12.67 -6.79
C LYS A 95 4.49 13.78 -7.55
N GLU A 96 4.32 14.92 -6.88
CA GLU A 96 3.72 16.12 -7.46
C GLU A 96 4.51 16.66 -8.67
N ASP A 97 5.83 16.46 -8.70
CA ASP A 97 6.70 16.85 -9.81
C ASP A 97 6.74 15.82 -10.97
N ASN A 98 5.84 14.84 -10.95
CA ASN A 98 5.70 13.76 -11.94
C ASN A 98 6.91 12.78 -11.99
N THR A 99 7.81 12.83 -11.00
CA THR A 99 8.85 11.82 -10.79
C THR A 99 8.31 10.63 -9.99
N ASP A 100 8.94 9.46 -10.09
CA ASP A 100 8.50 8.26 -9.37
C ASP A 100 8.76 8.39 -7.86
N CYS A 101 7.87 7.79 -7.05
CA CYS A 101 8.15 7.61 -5.63
C CYS A 101 9.38 6.70 -5.42
N PRO A 102 10.23 6.90 -4.38
CA PRO A 102 11.50 6.19 -4.26
C PRO A 102 11.39 4.66 -4.28
N ILE A 103 10.39 4.05 -3.63
CA ILE A 103 10.14 2.59 -3.74
C ILE A 103 9.78 2.21 -5.18
N THR A 104 8.95 3.01 -5.85
CA THR A 104 8.55 2.76 -7.24
C THR A 104 9.73 2.86 -8.20
N ALA A 105 10.58 3.88 -8.04
CA ALA A 105 11.82 4.02 -8.80
C ALA A 105 12.74 2.82 -8.58
N PHE A 106 12.93 2.40 -7.31
CA PHE A 106 13.72 1.22 -6.97
C PHE A 106 13.18 -0.04 -7.67
N ILE A 107 11.87 -0.29 -7.63
CA ILE A 107 11.26 -1.46 -8.26
C ILE A 107 11.49 -1.45 -9.78
N LYS A 108 11.32 -0.32 -10.45
CA LYS A 108 11.54 -0.22 -11.90
C LYS A 108 13.01 -0.43 -12.28
N GLU A 109 13.93 0.08 -11.49
CA GLU A 109 15.36 -0.04 -11.77
C GLU A 109 15.95 -1.40 -11.38
N ASN A 110 15.42 -2.03 -10.33
CA ASN A 110 15.95 -3.23 -9.71
C ASN A 110 14.89 -4.35 -9.67
N PHE A 111 14.06 -4.45 -10.72
CA PHE A 111 12.92 -5.35 -10.76
C PHE A 111 13.28 -6.80 -10.42
N SER A 112 14.38 -7.32 -10.97
CA SER A 112 14.82 -8.70 -10.71
C SER A 112 15.20 -8.96 -9.25
N ASP A 113 15.71 -7.94 -8.54
CA ASP A 113 16.03 -8.04 -7.12
C ASP A 113 14.75 -7.96 -6.29
N PHE A 114 13.80 -7.10 -6.70
CA PHE A 114 12.51 -6.95 -6.03
C PHE A 114 11.57 -8.14 -6.25
N ASP A 115 11.56 -8.77 -7.43
CA ASP A 115 10.76 -9.98 -7.69
C ASP A 115 11.22 -11.17 -6.84
N LYS A 116 12.50 -11.17 -6.44
CA LYS A 116 13.11 -12.15 -5.53
C LYS A 116 13.18 -11.65 -4.08
N LEU A 117 12.37 -10.66 -3.74
CA LEU A 117 12.37 -10.05 -2.41
C LEU A 117 12.24 -11.11 -1.32
N ASP A 118 13.21 -11.11 -0.41
CA ASP A 118 13.13 -11.76 0.89
C ASP A 118 12.96 -10.65 1.93
N VAL A 119 11.77 -10.57 2.53
CA VAL A 119 11.49 -9.54 3.53
C VAL A 119 12.40 -9.66 4.76
N THR A 120 12.95 -10.84 5.05
CA THR A 120 13.87 -11.00 6.18
C THR A 120 15.26 -10.41 5.90
N ASN A 121 15.60 -10.19 4.63
CA ASN A 121 16.91 -9.71 4.18
C ASN A 121 16.78 -8.71 3.03
N ILE A 122 16.21 -7.53 3.32
CA ILE A 122 16.12 -6.45 2.35
C ILE A 122 17.48 -5.75 2.14
N SER A 123 17.80 -5.42 0.89
CA SER A 123 19.04 -4.74 0.53
C SER A 123 19.13 -3.33 1.10
N ASP A 124 20.33 -2.82 1.33
CA ASP A 124 20.52 -1.45 1.86
C ASP A 124 19.97 -0.39 0.91
N LYS A 125 20.05 -0.62 -0.41
CA LYS A 125 19.40 0.24 -1.42
C LYS A 125 17.88 0.27 -1.26
N LEU A 126 17.24 -0.87 -1.00
CA LEU A 126 15.80 -0.91 -0.75
C LEU A 126 15.45 -0.24 0.59
N LYS A 127 16.26 -0.42 1.64
CA LYS A 127 16.06 0.30 2.92
C LYS A 127 16.13 1.80 2.73
N GLU A 128 17.12 2.28 1.98
CA GLU A 128 17.26 3.70 1.64
C GLU A 128 16.05 4.21 0.85
N ALA A 129 15.60 3.45 -0.16
CA ALA A 129 14.39 3.78 -0.92
C ALA A 129 13.17 3.88 0.01
N VAL A 130 12.96 2.92 0.91
CA VAL A 130 11.86 2.95 1.89
C VAL A 130 11.95 4.16 2.81
N ALA A 131 13.14 4.48 3.33
CA ALA A 131 13.33 5.62 4.21
C ALA A 131 13.04 6.95 3.51
N ASN A 132 13.47 7.09 2.25
CA ASN A 132 13.23 8.28 1.44
C ASN A 132 11.76 8.39 1.01
N ASP A 133 11.10 7.27 0.73
CA ASP A 133 9.69 7.19 0.37
C ASP A 133 8.79 7.56 1.55
N CYS A 134 9.12 7.09 2.76
CA CYS A 134 8.41 7.44 3.99
C CYS A 134 8.48 8.93 4.33
N LYS A 135 9.63 9.59 4.08
CA LYS A 135 9.82 11.03 4.34
C LYS A 135 9.09 11.93 3.35
N ASP A 136 8.79 11.42 2.16
CA ASP A 136 8.08 12.16 1.12
C ASP A 136 6.57 12.12 1.39
N THR A 137 5.94 13.29 1.56
CA THR A 137 4.52 13.36 1.98
C THR A 137 3.56 12.69 0.99
N ALA A 138 3.79 12.83 -0.32
CA ALA A 138 2.93 12.24 -1.33
C ALA A 138 3.09 10.71 -1.36
N CYS A 139 4.34 10.23 -1.28
CA CYS A 139 4.64 8.80 -1.27
C CYS A 139 4.22 8.13 0.04
N ASN A 140 4.33 8.82 1.16
CA ASN A 140 3.81 8.37 2.45
C ASN A 140 2.30 8.18 2.41
N LYS A 141 1.54 9.19 1.95
CA LYS A 141 0.07 9.10 1.81
C LYS A 141 -0.36 7.90 0.98
N ARG A 142 0.34 7.64 -0.13
CA ARG A 142 0.11 6.46 -0.96
C ARG A 142 0.32 5.16 -0.18
N MET A 143 1.39 5.06 0.59
CA MET A 143 1.69 3.87 1.39
C MET A 143 0.65 3.66 2.51
N LEU A 144 0.12 4.73 3.09
CA LEU A 144 -1.04 4.64 3.99
C LEU A 144 -2.25 4.07 3.28
N THR A 145 -2.54 4.54 2.05
CA THR A 145 -3.66 4.03 1.24
C THR A 145 -3.49 2.54 0.92
N ILE A 146 -2.28 2.10 0.56
CA ILE A 146 -1.97 0.67 0.36
C ILE A 146 -2.21 -0.12 1.66
N GLY A 147 -1.67 0.35 2.78
CA GLY A 147 -1.77 -0.34 4.06
C GLY A 147 -3.20 -0.44 4.57
N GLU A 148 -3.98 0.63 4.51
CA GLU A 148 -5.41 0.64 4.85
C GLU A 148 -6.19 -0.33 3.98
N SER A 149 -5.94 -0.31 2.67
CA SER A 149 -6.54 -1.26 1.73
C SER A 149 -6.19 -2.70 2.06
N MET A 150 -4.95 -2.97 2.48
CA MET A 150 -4.52 -4.33 2.88
C MET A 150 -5.14 -4.81 4.19
N LYS A 151 -5.69 -3.93 5.03
CA LYS A 151 -6.43 -4.29 6.25
C LYS A 151 -7.89 -4.63 6.01
N GLU A 152 -8.38 -4.48 4.78
CA GLU A 152 -9.75 -4.87 4.45
C GLU A 152 -9.88 -6.40 4.47
N PRO A 153 -10.87 -6.98 5.17
CA PRO A 153 -10.88 -8.41 5.49
C PRO A 153 -10.72 -9.34 4.27
N THR A 154 -11.37 -8.98 3.15
CA THR A 154 -11.30 -9.77 1.91
C THR A 154 -9.92 -9.68 1.26
N ILE A 155 -9.25 -8.53 1.33
CA ILE A 155 -7.88 -8.35 0.84
C ILE A 155 -6.91 -9.06 1.77
N GLU A 156 -7.02 -8.85 3.08
CA GLU A 156 -6.14 -9.48 4.08
C GLU A 156 -6.15 -11.01 3.94
N ALA A 157 -7.31 -11.60 3.66
CA ALA A 157 -7.46 -13.04 3.44
C ALA A 157 -6.86 -13.55 2.12
N SER A 158 -6.86 -12.74 1.05
CA SER A 158 -6.49 -13.18 -0.31
C SER A 158 -5.10 -12.71 -0.76
N ALA A 159 -4.69 -11.51 -0.38
CA ALA A 159 -3.46 -10.86 -0.78
C ALA A 159 -2.19 -11.68 -0.50
N PRO A 160 -2.04 -12.41 0.62
CA PRO A 160 -0.87 -13.27 0.84
C PRO A 160 -0.68 -14.31 -0.27
N SER A 161 -1.77 -14.89 -0.79
CA SER A 161 -1.70 -15.91 -1.85
C SER A 161 -1.43 -15.33 -3.24
N VAL A 162 -1.90 -14.11 -3.48
CA VAL A 162 -1.75 -13.41 -4.77
C VAL A 162 -0.38 -12.73 -4.89
N PHE A 163 0.06 -12.04 -3.84
CA PHE A 163 1.23 -11.16 -3.87
C PHE A 163 2.44 -11.72 -3.10
N GLY A 164 2.28 -12.76 -2.27
CA GLY A 164 3.39 -13.42 -1.58
C GLY A 164 4.23 -12.48 -0.70
N GLU A 165 5.55 -12.48 -0.91
CA GLU A 165 6.50 -11.64 -0.16
C GLU A 165 6.24 -10.13 -0.37
N THR A 166 5.73 -9.73 -1.53
CA THR A 166 5.34 -8.34 -1.80
C THR A 166 4.23 -7.88 -0.84
N TYR A 167 3.25 -8.74 -0.53
CA TYR A 167 2.24 -8.42 0.48
C TYR A 167 2.87 -8.21 1.85
N LYS A 168 3.74 -9.13 2.28
CA LYS A 168 4.43 -9.03 3.59
C LYS A 168 5.25 -7.75 3.69
N PHE A 169 5.92 -7.36 2.62
CA PHE A 169 6.69 -6.13 2.53
C PHE A 169 5.82 -4.89 2.77
N TYR A 170 4.78 -4.70 1.95
CA TYR A 170 3.90 -3.52 2.09
C TYR A 170 3.11 -3.53 3.39
N ASN A 171 2.52 -4.66 3.79
CA ASN A 171 1.75 -4.77 5.03
C ASN A 171 2.64 -4.57 6.26
N GLY A 172 3.89 -5.04 6.24
CA GLY A 172 4.84 -4.74 7.28
C GLY A 172 5.02 -3.23 7.43
N LEU A 173 5.15 -2.49 6.31
CA LEU A 173 5.62 -1.10 6.32
C LEU A 173 4.57 -0.14 6.86
N TYR A 174 3.31 -0.58 6.86
CA TYR A 174 2.18 0.27 7.16
C TYR A 174 2.29 0.99 8.51
N GLU A 175 2.61 0.30 9.61
CA GLU A 175 2.68 0.96 10.93
C GLU A 175 3.84 1.96 11.02
N SER A 176 4.98 1.69 10.39
CA SER A 176 6.09 2.66 10.32
C SER A 176 5.68 3.91 9.55
N TYR A 177 5.02 3.75 8.40
CA TYR A 177 4.53 4.88 7.60
C TYR A 177 3.47 5.69 8.32
N LYS A 178 2.52 5.01 8.98
CA LYS A 178 1.44 5.61 9.77
C LYS A 178 1.96 6.44 10.93
N ASN A 179 3.04 6.01 11.56
CA ASN A 179 3.69 6.72 12.66
C ASN A 179 4.83 7.64 12.18
N ASN A 180 5.04 7.77 10.87
CA ASN A 180 6.13 8.53 10.25
C ASN A 180 7.53 8.16 10.78
N VAL A 181 7.74 6.88 11.12
CA VAL A 181 9.02 6.32 11.57
C VAL A 181 9.76 5.79 10.34
N CYS A 182 10.58 6.65 9.74
CA CYS A 182 11.19 6.39 8.43
C CYS A 182 12.61 5.78 8.49
N ASP A 183 13.24 5.69 9.66
CA ASP A 183 14.56 5.09 9.77
C ASP A 183 14.44 3.60 10.10
N LEU A 184 14.77 2.75 9.13
CA LEU A 184 14.78 1.29 9.31
C LEU A 184 16.06 0.77 9.99
N ASN A 185 17.06 1.62 10.18
CA ASN A 185 18.35 1.27 10.77
C ASN A 185 18.43 1.60 12.26
N ASP A 186 17.44 2.30 12.83
CA ASP A 186 17.50 2.81 14.21
C ASP A 186 17.09 1.74 15.24
N LYS A 187 17.69 0.55 15.15
CA LYS A 187 17.47 -0.56 16.09
C LYS A 187 18.13 -0.36 17.46
N ASP A 188 18.86 0.73 17.66
CA ASP A 188 19.81 0.85 18.77
C ASP A 188 19.62 2.07 19.69
N LYS A 189 18.66 2.98 19.42
CA LYS A 189 18.64 4.25 20.17
C LYS A 189 17.67 4.39 21.32
N ASN A 190 16.63 3.57 21.46
CA ASN A 190 15.79 3.61 22.66
C ASN A 190 15.37 2.20 23.09
N ASN A 191 15.88 1.76 24.24
CA ASN A 191 15.46 0.55 24.96
C ASN A 191 14.06 0.69 25.60
N ASP A 192 13.13 1.38 24.93
CA ASP A 192 11.75 1.45 25.39
C ASP A 192 10.93 0.44 24.60
N GLU A 193 10.40 -0.52 25.36
CA GLU A 193 9.72 -1.78 25.03
C GLU A 193 8.43 -1.65 24.19
N LYS A 194 8.28 -0.57 23.42
CA LYS A 194 7.08 -0.24 22.62
C LYS A 194 7.35 0.06 21.15
N ASP A 195 8.59 0.02 20.70
CA ASP A 195 8.88 0.21 19.28
C ASP A 195 8.48 -1.03 18.48
N ALA A 196 7.23 -1.01 18.01
CA ALA A 196 6.65 -1.88 16.99
C ALA A 196 7.38 -1.79 15.63
N ALA A 197 8.50 -1.05 15.57
CA ALA A 197 9.38 -0.96 14.43
C ALA A 197 10.25 -2.22 14.34
N TYR A 198 9.69 -3.20 13.62
CA TYR A 198 10.45 -3.87 12.57
C TYR A 198 11.63 -4.76 13.00
N SER A 199 11.26 -5.89 13.59
CA SER A 199 11.74 -7.13 13.01
C SER A 199 10.62 -7.73 12.14
N LEU A 200 10.86 -7.85 10.84
CA LEU A 200 10.08 -8.73 9.94
C LEU A 200 10.13 -10.22 10.39
N ASN A 201 10.74 -10.51 11.54
CA ASN A 201 10.88 -11.81 12.16
C ASN A 201 9.64 -12.27 12.95
N ILE A 202 8.59 -11.45 13.13
CA ILE A 202 7.46 -11.77 14.05
C ILE A 202 6.15 -12.03 13.29
N ILE A 203 6.13 -12.80 12.19
CA ILE A 203 4.91 -13.53 11.79
C ILE A 203 5.24 -14.91 11.19
N SER A 204 6.27 -15.59 11.71
CA SER A 204 6.51 -17.01 11.38
C SER A 204 6.03 -17.97 12.47
N TYR A 205 5.78 -17.51 13.70
CA TYR A 205 5.50 -18.40 14.83
C TYR A 205 4.05 -18.46 15.33
N SER A 206 3.16 -17.56 14.90
CA SER A 206 1.75 -17.59 15.35
C SER A 206 0.80 -18.40 14.44
N PHE A 207 1.18 -18.67 13.18
CA PHE A 207 0.37 -19.50 12.28
C PHE A 207 0.58 -21.00 12.46
N ILE A 208 1.77 -21.44 12.90
CA ILE A 208 2.04 -22.86 13.18
C ILE A 208 1.24 -23.34 14.40
N GLY A 209 0.99 -22.47 15.39
CA GLY A 209 0.14 -22.78 16.54
C GLY A 209 -1.35 -22.93 16.21
N MET A 210 -1.86 -22.18 15.22
CA MET A 210 -3.28 -22.19 14.86
C MET A 210 -3.65 -23.38 13.95
N ILE A 211 -2.72 -23.83 13.10
CA ILE A 211 -2.91 -25.04 12.28
C ILE A 211 -2.93 -26.31 13.16
N LEU A 212 -2.17 -26.35 14.26
CA LEU A 212 -2.20 -27.47 15.20
C LEU A 212 -3.49 -27.52 16.03
N LEU A 213 -4.09 -26.36 16.35
CA LEU A 213 -5.39 -26.28 17.03
C LEU A 213 -6.56 -26.69 16.13
N TYR A 214 -6.51 -26.36 14.84
CA TYR A 214 -7.55 -26.72 13.88
C TYR A 214 -7.62 -28.25 13.64
N LEU A 215 -6.48 -28.94 13.68
CA LEU A 215 -6.42 -30.41 13.53
C LEU A 215 -6.95 -31.17 14.76
N THR A 216 -6.92 -30.58 15.95
CA THR A 216 -7.48 -31.22 17.16
C THR A 216 -9.00 -31.13 17.25
N ILE A 217 -9.63 -30.13 16.63
CA ILE A 217 -11.09 -29.92 16.70
C ILE A 217 -11.85 -30.80 15.69
N VAL A 218 -11.23 -31.12 14.54
CA VAL A 218 -11.88 -31.93 13.48
C VAL A 218 -11.86 -33.43 13.77
N THR A 219 -11.10 -33.89 14.77
CA THR A 219 -11.02 -35.32 15.13
C THR A 219 -11.95 -35.73 16.28
N THR A 220 -12.76 -34.80 16.81
CA THR A 220 -13.69 -35.05 17.93
C THR A 220 -15.18 -34.87 17.61
N LEU A 221 -15.52 -34.74 16.32
CA LEU A 221 -16.89 -34.74 15.79
C LEU A 221 -17.07 -35.89 14.79
#